data_AF-A0A9X1YNL0-F1
#
_entry.id   AF-A0A9X1YNL0-F1
#
_cell.length_a   1.000
_cell.length_b   1.000
_cell.length_c   1.000
_cell.angle_alpha   90.00
_cell.angle_beta   90.00
_cell.angle_gamma   90.00
#
_symmetry.space_group_name_H-M   'P 1'
#
loop_
_entity.id
_entity.type
_entity.pdbx_description
1 polymer ?
#
loop_
_entity_poly.entity_id
_entity_poly.type
_entity_poly.pdbx_seq_one_letter_code
_entity_poly.pdbx_strand_id
1 'polypeptide(L)'
;MDLKVPIKISDELSEDIVDSTGLLDLASGEIYRIEYEDYDLEGRGLPADSEDYEFTVGTLSNNGKDVEFKVDVNKVTGQYSVSASELLEIKVRAAALFAGISGKDILRNVDAKAASATPPGGGKGRGSLH
;
A
#
# COMPACT_ATOMS: atom_id res chain seq x y z
N MET A 1 18.19 -2.19 -8.43
CA MET A 1 17.07 -2.75 -7.66
C MET A 1 15.85 -1.95 -8.02
N ASP A 2 14.78 -2.61 -8.47
CA ASP A 2 13.54 -1.94 -8.86
C ASP A 2 12.58 -2.03 -7.66
N LEU A 3 12.73 -1.11 -6.71
CA LEU A 3 12.06 -1.18 -5.42
C LEU A 3 10.76 -0.38 -5.48
N LYS A 4 9.73 -1.01 -6.04
CA LYS A 4 8.37 -0.48 -6.09
C LYS A 4 7.56 -1.02 -4.93
N VAL A 5 6.87 -0.15 -4.20
CA VAL A 5 6.07 -0.52 -3.02
C VAL A 5 4.61 -0.08 -3.21
N PRO A 6 3.63 -0.90 -2.81
CA PRO A 6 2.23 -0.50 -2.85
C PRO A 6 1.96 0.59 -1.81
N ILE A 7 1.17 1.57 -2.19
CA ILE A 7 0.71 2.68 -1.36
C ILE A 7 -0.79 2.90 -1.57
N LYS A 8 -1.42 3.50 -0.56
CA LYS A 8 -2.72 4.16 -0.72
C LYS A 8 -2.49 5.61 -1.09
N ILE A 9 -3.43 6.19 -1.82
CA ILE A 9 -3.41 7.58 -2.26
C ILE A 9 -4.82 8.12 -2.01
N SER A 10 -4.89 9.29 -1.38
CA SER A 10 -6.15 9.99 -1.14
C SER A 10 -6.02 11.39 -1.74
N ASP A 11 -6.80 11.67 -2.77
CA ASP A 11 -6.97 13.01 -3.32
C ASP A 11 -8.05 13.72 -2.49
N GLU A 12 -7.65 14.76 -1.77
CA GLU A 12 -8.50 15.55 -0.89
C GLU A 12 -9.09 16.73 -1.68
N LEU A 13 -10.42 16.76 -1.76
CA LEU A 13 -11.21 17.85 -2.29
C LEU A 13 -11.92 18.54 -1.12
N SER A 14 -12.36 19.79 -1.29
CA SER A 14 -12.94 20.58 -0.19
C SER A 14 -14.15 19.94 0.51
N GLU A 15 -14.90 19.05 -0.17
CA GLU A 15 -16.06 18.36 0.40
C GLU A 15 -16.01 16.82 0.28
N ASP A 16 -15.03 16.26 -0.41
CA ASP A 16 -14.98 14.84 -0.77
C ASP A 16 -13.54 14.30 -0.76
N ILE A 17 -13.39 12.99 -0.60
CA ILE A 17 -12.11 12.30 -0.72
C ILE A 17 -12.23 11.25 -1.82
N VAL A 18 -11.26 11.24 -2.73
CA VAL A 18 -11.14 10.21 -3.76
C VAL A 18 -9.96 9.30 -3.41
N ASP A 19 -10.27 8.06 -3.05
CA ASP A 19 -9.26 7.06 -2.71
C ASP A 19 -8.78 6.28 -3.95
N SER A 20 -7.51 5.91 -3.92
CA SER A 20 -6.88 5.05 -4.92
C SER A 20 -5.71 4.28 -4.34
N THR A 21 -5.24 3.28 -5.09
CA THR A 21 -3.99 2.58 -4.80
C THR A 21 -2.98 2.82 -5.91
N GLY A 22 -1.69 2.69 -5.59
CA GLY A 22 -0.63 2.83 -6.57
C GLY A 22 0.68 2.17 -6.15
N LEU A 23 1.66 2.20 -7.05
CA LEU A 23 3.02 1.70 -6.81
C LEU A 23 4.02 2.86 -6.79
N LEU A 24 4.57 3.16 -5.62
CA LEU A 24 5.64 4.13 -5.46
C LEU A 24 6.99 3.49 -5.80
N ASP A 25 7.70 4.06 -6.77
CA ASP A 25 9.09 3.70 -7.05
C ASP A 25 10.03 4.44 -6.10
N LEU A 26 10.66 3.70 -5.19
CA LEU A 26 11.56 4.29 -4.21
C LEU A 26 12.87 4.79 -4.85
N ALA A 27 13.21 4.46 -6.09
CA ALA A 27 14.38 5.02 -6.75
C ALA A 27 14.11 6.45 -7.27
N SER A 28 12.98 6.66 -7.94
CA SER A 28 12.66 7.93 -8.62
C SER A 28 11.67 8.83 -7.87
N GLY A 29 10.81 8.26 -7.02
CA GLY A 29 9.68 8.95 -6.42
C GLY A 29 8.43 9.00 -7.32
N GLU A 30 8.46 8.38 -8.49
CA GLU A 30 7.28 8.30 -9.37
C GLU A 30 6.28 7.27 -8.86
N ILE A 31 5.00 7.56 -9.05
CA ILE A 31 3.90 6.68 -8.67
C ILE A 31 3.22 6.18 -9.94
N TYR A 32 3.06 4.85 -10.03
CA TYR A 32 2.53 4.17 -11.21
C TYR A 32 1.33 3.30 -10.86
N ARG A 33 0.59 2.88 -11.89
CA ARG A 33 -0.55 1.95 -11.78
C ARG A 33 -1.57 2.44 -10.75
N ILE A 34 -1.99 3.69 -10.91
CA ILE A 34 -3.02 4.25 -10.06
C ILE A 34 -4.34 3.59 -10.42
N GLU A 35 -5.00 3.02 -9.41
CA GLU A 35 -6.30 2.38 -9.51
C GLU A 35 -7.24 3.07 -8.52
N TYR A 36 -8.22 3.82 -9.04
CA TYR A 36 -9.18 4.54 -8.23
C TYR A 36 -10.29 3.64 -7.69
N GLU A 37 -10.72 3.92 -6.47
CA GLU A 37 -11.85 3.27 -5.82
C GLU A 37 -13.13 4.08 -6.09
N ASP A 38 -14.13 3.46 -6.74
CA ASP A 38 -15.45 4.04 -7.02
C ASP A 38 -15.47 5.43 -7.72
N TYR A 39 -14.39 5.77 -8.43
CA TYR A 39 -14.27 7.03 -9.17
C TYR A 39 -14.22 6.82 -10.68
N ASP A 40 -15.10 7.53 -11.40
CA ASP A 40 -15.18 7.49 -12.86
C ASP A 40 -14.16 8.44 -13.50
N LEU A 41 -12.94 7.93 -13.71
CA LEU A 41 -11.86 8.67 -14.35
C LEU A 41 -12.19 9.08 -15.80
N GLU A 42 -12.91 8.24 -16.54
CA GLU A 42 -13.23 8.50 -17.95
C GLU A 42 -14.27 9.62 -18.10
N GLY A 43 -15.26 9.66 -17.21
CA GLY A 43 -16.32 10.66 -17.22
C GLY A 43 -15.99 11.96 -16.49
N ARG A 44 -15.16 11.91 -15.43
CA ARG A 44 -14.87 13.06 -14.55
C ARG A 44 -13.48 13.68 -14.75
N GLY A 45 -12.56 12.99 -15.42
CA GLY A 45 -11.15 13.42 -15.48
C GLY A 45 -10.41 13.12 -14.18
N LEU A 46 -9.20 13.66 -14.00
CA LEU A 46 -8.43 13.41 -12.77
C LEU A 46 -9.05 14.17 -11.59
N PRO A 47 -9.03 13.62 -10.35
CA PRO A 47 -9.44 14.37 -9.17
C PRO A 47 -8.70 15.70 -9.02
N ALA A 48 -7.41 15.71 -9.36
CA ALA A 48 -6.56 16.90 -9.33
C ALA A 48 -6.96 18.00 -10.34
N ASP A 49 -7.77 17.70 -11.34
CA ASP A 49 -8.30 18.68 -12.29
C ASP A 49 -9.55 19.39 -11.78
N SER A 50 -10.15 18.89 -10.69
CA SER A 50 -11.29 19.53 -10.02
C SER A 50 -10.94 20.93 -9.50
N GLU A 51 -11.90 21.85 -9.54
CA GLU A 51 -11.76 23.18 -8.93
C GLU A 51 -11.70 23.11 -7.41
N ASP A 52 -12.32 22.08 -6.82
CA ASP A 52 -12.38 21.84 -5.38
C ASP A 52 -11.18 21.03 -4.87
N TYR A 53 -10.18 20.72 -5.71
CA TYR A 53 -8.99 19.99 -5.30
C TYR A 53 -8.12 20.80 -4.33
N GLU A 54 -7.72 20.20 -3.22
CA GLU A 54 -6.84 20.82 -2.23
C GLU A 54 -5.42 20.25 -2.28
N PHE A 55 -5.27 18.93 -2.06
CA PHE A 55 -3.98 18.25 -2.05
C PHE A 55 -4.14 16.72 -2.19
N THR A 56 -3.02 16.03 -2.44
CA THR A 56 -2.96 14.57 -2.45
C THR A 56 -2.03 14.06 -1.36
N VAL A 57 -2.49 13.03 -0.63
CA VAL A 57 -1.70 12.32 0.38
C VAL A 57 -1.43 10.90 -0.09
N GLY A 58 -0.23 10.40 0.16
CA GLY A 58 0.13 9.00 0.00
C GLY A 58 0.40 8.36 1.35
N THR A 59 -0.01 7.10 1.51
CA THR A 59 0.17 6.34 2.74
C THR A 59 0.84 5.01 2.45
N LEU A 60 1.99 4.79 3.09
CA LEU A 60 2.70 3.50 3.10
C LEU A 60 2.46 2.80 4.44
N SER A 61 1.75 1.68 4.39
CA SER A 61 1.43 0.87 5.57
C SER A 61 2.28 -0.40 5.65
N ASN A 62 2.84 -0.69 6.83
CA ASN A 62 3.48 -1.97 7.11
C ASN A 62 3.34 -2.36 8.59
N ASN A 63 2.84 -3.58 8.86
CA ASN A 63 2.68 -4.12 10.22
C ASN A 63 1.93 -3.21 11.20
N GLY A 64 0.86 -2.55 10.75
CA GLY A 64 0.05 -1.65 11.58
C GLY A 64 0.71 -0.31 11.91
N LYS A 65 1.75 0.06 11.16
CA LYS A 65 2.36 1.39 11.18
C LYS A 65 2.22 2.03 9.81
N ASP A 66 1.86 3.30 9.81
CA ASP A 66 1.62 4.07 8.61
C ASP A 66 2.63 5.22 8.51
N VAL A 67 3.07 5.49 7.28
CA VAL A 67 3.85 6.67 6.92
C VAL A 67 3.06 7.42 5.86
N GLU A 68 2.51 8.54 6.27
CA GLU A 68 1.85 9.50 5.38
C GLU A 68 2.89 10.48 4.84
N PHE A 69 2.72 10.85 3.58
CA PHE A 69 3.59 11.76 2.86
C PHE A 69 2.82 12.54 1.81
N LYS A 70 3.32 13.73 1.48
CA LYS A 70 2.71 14.55 0.44
C LYS A 70 2.99 13.94 -0.95
N VAL A 71 1.97 13.95 -1.80
CA VAL A 71 2.08 13.61 -3.22
C VAL A 71 1.86 14.87 -4.06
N ASP A 72 2.68 15.04 -5.09
CA ASP A 72 2.54 16.10 -6.07
C ASP A 72 1.98 15.50 -7.37
N VAL A 73 0.93 16.14 -7.90
CA VAL A 73 0.26 15.73 -9.15
C VAL A 73 0.55 16.73 -10.25
N ASN A 74 1.14 16.26 -11.35
CA ASN A 74 1.31 17.07 -12.55
C ASN A 74 0.02 17.06 -13.38
N LYS A 75 -0.82 18.09 -13.21
CA LYS A 75 -2.13 18.22 -13.89
C LYS A 75 -2.07 18.15 -15.42
N VAL A 76 -0.94 18.50 -16.04
CA VAL A 76 -0.80 18.44 -17.52
C VAL A 76 -0.63 17.00 -18.02
N THR A 77 0.02 16.15 -17.21
CA THR A 77 0.38 14.78 -17.62
C THR A 77 -0.36 13.70 -16.84
N GLY A 78 -1.03 14.07 -15.75
CA GLY A 78 -1.63 13.16 -14.78
C GLY A 78 -0.63 12.38 -13.95
N GLN A 79 0.67 12.73 -13.99
CA GLN A 79 1.69 11.98 -13.27
C GLN A 79 1.70 12.34 -11.78
N TYR A 80 1.59 11.32 -10.93
CA TYR A 80 1.75 11.44 -9.48
C TYR A 80 3.19 11.14 -9.11
N SER A 81 3.75 11.92 -8.20
CA SER A 81 5.13 11.75 -7.73
C SER A 81 5.30 12.30 -6.33
N VAL A 82 6.41 11.94 -5.69
CA VAL A 82 6.85 12.58 -4.44
C VAL A 82 8.09 13.41 -4.69
N SER A 83 8.24 14.51 -3.96
CA SER A 83 9.45 15.31 -4.02
C SER A 83 10.69 14.52 -3.54
N ALA A 84 11.88 14.93 -3.96
CA ALA A 84 13.12 14.26 -3.53
C ALA A 84 13.32 14.28 -2.01
N SER A 85 12.94 15.38 -1.35
CA SER A 85 13.01 15.49 0.12
C SER A 85 12.04 14.51 0.79
N GLU A 86 10.80 14.45 0.31
CA GLU A 86 9.79 13.53 0.82
C GLU A 86 10.22 12.07 0.62
N LEU A 87 10.77 11.75 -0.55
CA LEU A 87 11.29 10.42 -0.87
C LEU A 87 12.39 9.98 0.11
N LEU A 88 13.27 10.89 0.51
CA LEU A 88 14.31 10.61 1.49
C LEU A 88 13.69 10.32 2.87
N GLU A 89 12.69 11.09 3.28
CA GLU A 89 11.97 10.85 4.54
C GLU A 89 11.25 9.50 4.55
N ILE A 90 10.54 9.17 3.46
CA ILE A 90 9.87 7.88 3.29
C ILE A 90 10.88 6.75 3.43
N LYS A 91 12.04 6.83 2.76
CA LYS A 91 13.08 5.78 2.85
C LYS A 91 13.58 5.57 4.28
N VAL A 92 13.82 6.66 5.01
CA VAL A 92 14.31 6.60 6.40
C VAL A 92 13.23 6.00 7.31
N ARG A 93 11.99 6.48 7.21
CA ARG A 93 10.86 6.00 8.02
C ARG A 93 10.49 4.56 7.67
N ALA A 94 10.42 4.22 6.39
CA ALA A 94 10.16 2.86 5.92
C ALA A 94 11.26 1.89 6.36
N ALA A 95 12.54 2.27 6.29
CA ALA A 95 13.61 1.46 6.84
C ALA A 95 13.39 1.16 8.34
N ALA A 96 12.89 2.13 9.12
CA ALA A 96 12.51 1.89 10.51
C ALA A 96 11.26 0.99 10.65
N LEU A 97 10.29 1.08 9.72
CA LEU A 97 9.14 0.17 9.66
C LEU A 97 9.58 -1.28 9.43
N PHE A 98 10.52 -1.51 8.51
CA PHE A 98 11.02 -2.84 8.14
C PHE A 98 12.08 -3.37 9.12
N ALA A 99 12.96 -2.51 9.66
CA ALA A 99 13.95 -2.90 10.67
C ALA A 99 13.32 -3.16 12.06
N GLY A 100 12.12 -2.62 12.30
CA GLY A 100 11.34 -2.86 13.51
C GLY A 100 10.77 -4.27 13.65
N ILE A 101 10.94 -5.14 12.65
CA ILE A 101 10.71 -6.58 12.81
C ILE A 101 11.93 -7.13 13.56
N SER A 102 11.84 -7.18 14.89
CA SER A 102 12.74 -8.00 15.69
C SER A 102 12.73 -9.41 15.10
N GLY A 103 13.87 -10.08 14.95
CA GLY A 103 13.95 -11.43 14.37
C GLY A 103 12.98 -12.45 15.04
N LYS A 104 12.52 -12.13 16.25
CA LYS A 104 11.47 -12.84 16.99
C LYS A 104 10.08 -12.79 16.32
N ASP A 105 9.73 -11.71 15.64
CA ASP A 105 8.44 -11.55 14.95
C ASP A 105 8.48 -12.20 13.56
N ILE A 106 9.66 -12.24 12.91
CA ILE A 106 9.86 -13.08 11.71
C ILE A 106 9.60 -14.55 12.07
N LEU A 107 10.24 -15.06 13.15
CA LEU A 107 10.07 -16.43 13.64
C LEU A 107 8.60 -16.77 13.91
N ARG A 108 7.87 -15.89 14.61
CA ARG A 108 6.42 -16.06 14.88
C ARG A 108 5.57 -16.15 13.60
N ASN A 109 5.91 -15.38 12.57
CA ASN A 109 5.16 -15.39 11.31
C ASN A 109 5.45 -16.65 10.47
N VAL A 110 6.64 -17.24 10.59
CA VAL A 110 6.94 -18.55 9.96
C VAL A 110 6.22 -19.69 10.67
N ASP A 111 6.15 -19.65 12.01
CA ASP A 111 5.40 -20.64 12.81
C ASP A 111 3.88 -20.59 12.50
N ALA A 112 3.31 -19.39 12.31
CA ALA A 112 1.90 -19.24 11.93
C ALA A 112 1.60 -19.77 10.51
N LYS A 113 2.55 -19.66 9.57
CA LYS A 113 2.42 -20.22 8.21
C LYS A 113 2.64 -21.74 8.16
N ALA A 114 3.42 -22.29 9.09
CA ALA A 114 3.58 -23.74 9.23
C ALA A 114 2.35 -24.42 9.85
N ALA A 115 1.65 -23.74 10.76
CA ALA A 115 0.45 -24.27 11.43
C ALA A 115 -0.78 -24.37 10.51
N SER A 116 -0.88 -23.55 9.45
CA SER A 116 -2.00 -23.56 8.50
C SER A 116 -1.82 -24.52 7.32
N ALA A 117 -0.67 -25.19 7.20
CA ALA A 117 -0.34 -26.11 6.11
C ALA A 117 -0.53 -27.61 6.46
N THR A 118 -1.37 -27.95 7.45
CA THR A 118 -1.73 -29.36 7.71
C THR A 118 -2.92 -29.76 6.83
N PRO A 119 -2.78 -30.70 5.88
CA PRO A 119 -3.91 -31.23 5.14
C PRO A 119 -4.75 -32.16 6.03
N PRO A 120 -6.09 -32.25 5.87
CA PRO A 120 -6.91 -33.20 6.61
C PRO A 120 -6.66 -34.61 6.05
N GLY A 121 -5.72 -35.33 6.65
CA GLY A 121 -5.36 -36.69 6.28
C GLY A 121 -6.14 -37.75 7.05
N GLY A 122 -7.09 -38.39 6.36
CA GLY A 122 -7.25 -39.84 6.38
C GLY A 122 -8.03 -40.49 7.52
N GLY A 123 -9.26 -40.89 7.23
CA GLY A 123 -10.00 -41.86 8.06
C GLY A 123 -9.38 -43.25 8.05
N LYS A 124 -9.61 -44.03 9.12
CA LYS A 124 -9.75 -45.49 9.06
C LYS A 124 -10.45 -46.01 10.32
N GLY A 125 -11.55 -46.74 10.10
CA GLY A 125 -12.43 -47.26 11.15
C GLY A 125 -11.92 -48.48 11.91
N ARG A 126 -12.79 -48.92 12.84
CA ARG A 126 -12.88 -50.23 13.51
C ARG A 126 -14.06 -50.08 14.50
N GLY A 127 -15.19 -50.80 14.45
CA GLY A 127 -15.42 -52.15 13.96
C GLY A 127 -15.04 -53.17 15.04
N SER A 128 -15.93 -53.44 16.00
CA SER A 128 -16.06 -54.76 16.64
C SER A 128 -17.39 -54.87 17.40
N LEU A 129 -18.17 -55.89 17.01
CA LEU A 129 -19.25 -56.49 17.79
C LEU A 129 -18.67 -57.25 19.00
N HIS A 130 -19.35 -57.16 20.15
CA HIS A 130 -20.05 -58.26 20.86
C HIS A 130 -20.41 -57.80 22.28
#